data_AF-A0AAJ3UXM8-F1
#
_entry.id   AF-A0AAJ3UXM8-F1
#
_cell.length_a   1.000
_cell.length_b   1.000
_cell.length_c   1.000
_cell.angle_alpha   90.00
_cell.angle_beta   90.00
_cell.angle_gamma   90.00
#
_symmetry.space_group_name_H-M   'P 1'
#
loop_
_entity.id
_entity.type
_entity.pdbx_description
1 polymer ?
#
loop_
_entity_poly.entity_id
_entity_poly.type
_entity_poly.pdbx_seq_one_letter_code
_entity_poly.pdbx_strand_id
1 'polypeptide(L)'
;MAGSVDEQPIENEGQGRDVVLSARDVTVAFGSKVVLDKLNLDIYRGEILGFVGASGTGKSVLMRTVLRLLPRRSGTIKILGQDFDELNEPQRNALDMRLGVLFQQGALFSSLTVKENIQVPMREYLDLPHSLMDELAHLKIRMVGLAADAADKYPSELSGGMIKRAALARALALDPELVFLDEPTSGLDPIGAAEFDELIANLRDSLGLTVYMVTHDLDSLFSVCDRIAVLGKKRVMVEGTIDDMLAYDDPWVQAYFRGKRARSIVPQDNGARHDNGSGGK
;
A
#
# COMPACT_ATOMS: atom_id res chain seq x y z
N MET A 1 -8.00 40.25 -41.11
CA MET A 1 -9.15 39.43 -40.67
C MET A 1 -8.58 38.11 -40.17
N ALA A 2 -9.10 37.67 -39.00
CA ALA A 2 -8.89 36.44 -38.23
C ALA A 2 -7.97 35.35 -38.85
N GLY A 3 -6.98 34.79 -38.16
CA GLY A 3 -6.96 34.44 -36.74
C GLY A 3 -7.50 33.02 -36.56
N SER A 4 -6.64 32.01 -36.73
CA SER A 4 -6.90 30.61 -36.37
C SER A 4 -5.67 30.09 -35.64
N VAL A 5 -5.66 30.34 -34.33
CA VAL A 5 -4.71 29.72 -33.40
C VAL A 5 -5.28 28.34 -33.10
N ASP A 6 -4.54 27.32 -33.52
CA ASP A 6 -4.77 25.92 -33.18
C ASP A 6 -4.54 25.79 -31.67
N GLU A 7 -5.61 25.61 -30.90
CA GLU A 7 -5.55 25.31 -29.47
C GLU A 7 -5.04 23.88 -29.29
N GLN A 8 -3.72 23.73 -29.22
CA GLN A 8 -3.12 22.52 -28.68
C GLN A 8 -3.43 22.45 -27.17
N PRO A 9 -3.93 21.31 -26.64
CA PRO A 9 -4.12 21.19 -25.21
C PRO A 9 -2.75 21.08 -24.53
N ILE A 10 -2.49 22.13 -23.76
CA ILE A 10 -1.42 22.37 -22.79
C ILE A 10 -0.93 21.07 -22.13
N GLU A 11 0.27 20.62 -22.51
CA GLU A 11 1.08 19.73 -21.68
C GLU A 11 1.41 20.50 -20.40
N ASN A 12 0.72 20.14 -19.31
CA ASN A 12 1.09 20.62 -17.98
C ASN A 12 2.38 19.91 -17.55
N GLU A 13 3.51 20.47 -17.96
CA GLU A 13 4.79 20.35 -17.25
C GLU A 13 4.66 21.03 -15.88
N GLY A 14 3.88 20.42 -14.99
CA GLY A 14 4.11 20.61 -13.56
C GLY A 14 5.41 19.90 -13.21
N GLN A 15 6.24 20.50 -12.37
CA GLN A 15 7.36 19.85 -11.68
C GLN A 15 6.83 18.70 -10.82
N GLY A 16 6.40 17.64 -11.48
CA GLY A 16 5.40 16.69 -11.01
C GLY A 16 6.05 15.51 -10.32
N ARG A 17 5.48 15.13 -9.17
CA ARG A 17 5.84 13.90 -8.48
C ARG A 17 5.76 12.72 -9.47
N ASP A 18 6.79 11.88 -9.49
CA ASP A 18 6.89 10.73 -10.39
C ASP A 18 5.79 9.71 -10.07
N VAL A 19 4.87 9.47 -11.01
CA VAL A 19 3.72 8.57 -10.83
C VAL A 19 4.14 7.13 -11.12
N VAL A 20 4.13 6.31 -10.08
CA VAL A 20 4.45 4.87 -10.13
C VAL A 20 3.22 4.04 -10.48
N LEU A 21 2.03 4.42 -10.03
CA LEU A 21 0.78 3.77 -10.41
C LEU A 21 -0.26 4.84 -10.72
N SER A 22 -0.90 4.72 -11.88
CA SER A 22 -2.00 5.59 -12.30
C SER A 22 -3.19 4.75 -12.74
N ALA A 23 -4.29 4.82 -11.99
CA ALA A 23 -5.59 4.31 -12.38
C ALA A 23 -6.47 5.47 -12.89
N ARG A 24 -7.07 5.31 -14.08
CA ARG A 24 -7.95 6.30 -14.70
C ARG A 24 -9.27 5.69 -15.14
N ASP A 25 -10.37 6.29 -14.70
CA ASP A 25 -11.76 5.88 -15.00
C ASP A 25 -12.03 4.37 -14.83
N VAL A 26 -11.39 3.76 -13.82
CA VAL A 26 -11.46 2.31 -13.59
C VAL A 26 -12.83 1.93 -13.07
N THR A 27 -13.51 1.04 -13.80
CA THR A 27 -14.80 0.47 -13.40
C THR A 27 -14.68 -1.04 -13.27
N VAL A 28 -15.12 -1.58 -12.13
CA VAL A 28 -15.11 -3.01 -11.84
C VAL A 28 -16.51 -3.45 -11.41
N ALA A 29 -17.02 -4.50 -12.05
CA ALA A 29 -18.36 -5.01 -11.79
C ALA A 29 -18.43 -6.53 -11.92
N PHE A 30 -19.25 -7.14 -11.08
CA PHE A 30 -19.56 -8.57 -11.12
C PHE A 30 -21.03 -8.76 -11.53
N GLY A 31 -21.25 -9.27 -12.74
CA GLY A 31 -22.60 -9.28 -13.32
C GLY A 31 -23.17 -7.86 -13.41
N SER A 32 -24.39 -7.62 -12.93
CA SER A 32 -24.96 -6.27 -12.91
C SER A 32 -24.44 -5.38 -11.78
N LYS A 33 -23.72 -5.93 -10.79
CA LYS A 33 -23.31 -5.20 -9.59
C LYS A 33 -21.97 -4.48 -9.83
N VAL A 34 -22.04 -3.16 -9.99
CA VAL A 34 -20.86 -2.28 -10.02
C VAL A 34 -20.30 -2.09 -8.61
N VAL A 35 -19.02 -2.43 -8.43
CA VAL A 35 -18.27 -2.30 -7.16
C VAL A 35 -17.42 -1.03 -7.17
N LEU A 36 -16.72 -0.77 -8.27
CA LEU A 36 -15.94 0.44 -8.49
C LEU A 36 -16.46 1.11 -9.76
N ASP A 37 -16.60 2.44 -9.74
CA ASP A 37 -17.19 3.20 -10.84
C ASP A 37 -16.35 4.44 -11.14
N LYS A 38 -15.74 4.48 -12.34
CA LYS A 38 -14.87 5.56 -12.82
C LYS A 38 -13.88 6.07 -11.78
N LEU A 39 -13.16 5.13 -11.15
CA LEU A 39 -12.22 5.44 -10.09
C LEU A 39 -10.90 5.96 -10.68
N ASN A 40 -10.40 7.06 -10.11
CA ASN A 40 -9.08 7.61 -10.37
C ASN A 40 -8.22 7.48 -9.09
N LEU A 41 -6.95 7.12 -9.25
CA LEU A 41 -5.98 7.01 -8.15
C LEU A 41 -4.57 7.17 -8.71
N ASP A 42 -3.72 7.93 -8.01
CA ASP A 42 -2.29 8.06 -8.31
C ASP A 42 -1.43 7.71 -7.09
N ILE A 43 -0.40 6.91 -7.34
CA ILE A 43 0.65 6.61 -6.36
C ILE A 43 1.96 7.14 -6.90
N TYR A 44 2.66 7.90 -6.08
CA TYR A 44 3.92 8.54 -6.40
C TYR A 44 5.11 7.78 -5.83
N ARG A 45 6.26 7.92 -6.49
CA ARG A 45 7.49 7.24 -6.10
C ARG A 45 7.91 7.57 -4.68
N GLY A 46 8.23 6.54 -3.91
CA GLY A 46 8.79 6.64 -2.57
C GLY A 46 7.77 7.04 -1.49
N GLU A 47 6.47 7.04 -1.79
CA GLU A 47 5.43 7.31 -0.80
C GLU A 47 4.80 6.03 -0.25
N ILE A 48 4.23 6.14 0.95
CA ILE A 48 3.31 5.17 1.52
C ILE A 48 1.89 5.72 1.39
N LEU A 49 1.12 5.15 0.46
CA LEU A 49 -0.30 5.46 0.30
C LEU A 49 -1.15 4.50 1.13
N GLY A 50 -1.84 5.04 2.13
CA GLY A 50 -2.89 4.35 2.88
C GLY A 50 -4.22 4.36 2.12
N PHE A 51 -4.81 3.20 1.88
CA PHE A 51 -6.07 3.06 1.17
C PHE A 51 -7.17 2.54 2.09
N VAL A 52 -8.14 3.39 2.39
CA VAL A 52 -9.13 3.16 3.45
C VAL A 52 -10.56 3.24 2.90
N GLY A 53 -11.53 2.79 3.67
CA GLY A 53 -12.94 2.78 3.27
C GLY A 53 -13.74 1.77 4.07
N ALA A 54 -15.06 1.90 4.07
CA ALA A 54 -15.93 0.97 4.81
C ALA A 54 -15.72 -0.50 4.38
N SER A 55 -16.08 -1.44 5.25
CA SER A 55 -16.00 -2.86 4.89
C SER A 55 -16.88 -3.15 3.65
N GLY A 56 -16.36 -3.93 2.71
CA GLY A 56 -17.07 -4.28 1.49
C GLY A 56 -17.17 -3.19 0.41
N THR A 57 -16.48 -2.05 0.54
CA THR A 57 -16.53 -0.96 -0.47
C THR A 57 -15.71 -1.23 -1.72
N GLY A 58 -14.86 -2.26 -1.73
CA GLY A 58 -14.08 -2.65 -2.91
C GLY A 58 -12.56 -2.42 -2.82
N LYS A 59 -11.99 -2.21 -1.62
CA LYS A 59 -10.54 -2.01 -1.44
C LYS A 59 -9.68 -3.15 -2.01
N SER A 60 -9.92 -4.37 -1.54
CA SER A 60 -9.23 -5.55 -2.07
C SER A 60 -9.62 -5.85 -3.53
N VAL A 61 -10.78 -5.37 -4.00
CA VAL A 61 -11.16 -5.47 -5.42
C VAL A 61 -10.29 -4.57 -6.27
N LEU A 62 -10.06 -3.32 -5.87
CA LEU A 62 -9.16 -2.40 -6.56
C LEU A 62 -7.74 -2.97 -6.58
N MET A 63 -7.20 -3.35 -5.43
CA MET A 63 -5.85 -3.93 -5.33
C MET A 63 -5.68 -5.15 -6.23
N ARG A 64 -6.63 -6.11 -6.20
CA ARG A 64 -6.59 -7.29 -7.08
C ARG A 64 -6.78 -6.95 -8.55
N THR A 65 -7.51 -5.89 -8.88
CA THR A 65 -7.66 -5.41 -10.26
C THR A 65 -6.36 -4.81 -10.77
N VAL A 66 -5.70 -4.00 -9.95
CA VAL A 66 -4.36 -3.45 -10.22
C VAL A 66 -3.34 -4.58 -10.43
N LEU A 67 -3.37 -5.61 -9.58
CA LEU A 67 -2.53 -6.81 -9.67
C LEU A 67 -2.98 -7.79 -10.77
N ARG A 68 -3.98 -7.43 -11.59
CA ARG A 68 -4.50 -8.25 -12.70
C ARG A 68 -5.08 -9.61 -12.30
N LEU A 69 -5.37 -9.79 -11.01
CA LEU A 69 -6.06 -10.95 -10.46
C LEU A 69 -7.58 -10.88 -10.70
N LEU A 70 -8.11 -9.70 -11.02
CA LEU A 70 -9.51 -9.49 -11.36
C LEU A 70 -9.65 -8.63 -12.62
N PRO A 71 -10.57 -8.96 -13.54
CA PRO A 71 -10.81 -8.14 -14.71
C PRO A 71 -11.56 -6.85 -14.34
N ARG A 72 -11.28 -5.79 -15.10
CA ARG A 72 -12.05 -4.54 -15.09
C ARG A 72 -12.93 -4.43 -16.33
N ARG A 73 -13.99 -3.62 -16.25
CA ARG A 73 -14.89 -3.34 -17.39
C ARG A 73 -14.39 -2.23 -18.29
N SER A 74 -13.81 -1.20 -17.69
CA SER A 74 -13.33 -0.01 -18.39
C SER A 74 -12.25 0.68 -17.57
N GLY A 75 -11.64 1.69 -18.19
CA GLY A 75 -10.57 2.49 -17.61
C GLY A 75 -9.19 1.90 -17.90
N THR A 76 -8.17 2.66 -17.57
CA THR A 76 -6.77 2.33 -17.83
C THR A 76 -6.02 2.29 -16.51
N ILE A 77 -5.11 1.32 -16.38
CA ILE A 77 -4.17 1.31 -15.26
C ILE A 77 -2.76 1.21 -15.85
N LYS A 78 -1.91 2.15 -15.46
CA LYS A 78 -0.50 2.18 -15.81
C LYS A 78 0.32 1.96 -14.55
N ILE A 79 1.35 1.12 -14.63
CA ILE A 79 2.32 0.93 -13.55
C ILE A 79 3.71 1.12 -14.11
N LEU A 80 4.53 1.91 -13.42
CA LEU A 80 5.91 2.23 -13.79
C LEU A 80 6.02 2.71 -15.25
N GLY A 81 5.07 3.55 -15.65
CA GLY A 81 4.94 4.10 -17.00
C GLY A 81 4.36 3.15 -18.05
N GLN A 82 4.11 1.88 -17.72
CA GLN A 82 3.65 0.87 -18.65
C GLN A 82 2.14 0.66 -18.57
N ASP A 83 1.44 0.71 -19.71
CA ASP A 83 0.01 0.37 -19.80
C ASP A 83 -0.18 -1.14 -19.82
N PHE A 84 -0.94 -1.65 -18.86
CA PHE A 84 -1.14 -3.08 -18.71
C PHE A 84 -1.82 -3.76 -19.89
N ASP A 85 -2.67 -3.08 -20.64
CA ASP A 85 -3.39 -3.74 -21.73
C ASP A 85 -2.49 -3.95 -22.96
N GLU A 86 -1.38 -3.22 -23.04
CA GLU A 86 -0.49 -3.20 -24.21
C GLU A 86 0.72 -4.14 -24.08
N LEU A 87 0.96 -4.70 -22.88
CA LEU A 87 2.15 -5.53 -22.63
C LEU A 87 2.05 -6.93 -23.25
N ASN A 88 3.16 -7.39 -23.83
CA ASN A 88 3.36 -8.80 -24.16
C ASN A 88 3.81 -9.61 -22.93
N GLU A 89 3.85 -10.93 -23.03
CA GLU A 89 4.18 -11.82 -21.90
C GLU A 89 5.57 -11.54 -21.28
N PRO A 90 6.67 -11.39 -22.05
CA PRO A 90 7.96 -10.99 -21.48
C PRO A 90 7.94 -9.66 -20.72
N GLN A 91 7.27 -8.64 -21.27
CA GLN A 91 7.13 -7.34 -20.62
C GLN A 91 6.30 -7.43 -19.35
N ARG A 92 5.25 -8.27 -19.34
CA ARG A 92 4.45 -8.55 -18.14
C ARG A 92 5.30 -9.18 -17.05
N ASN A 93 6.09 -10.20 -17.37
CA ASN A 93 6.97 -10.84 -16.39
C ASN A 93 7.98 -9.84 -15.81
N ALA A 94 8.60 -9.01 -16.66
CA ALA A 94 9.53 -7.98 -16.22
C ALA A 94 8.86 -6.92 -15.32
N LEU A 95 7.60 -6.60 -15.56
CA LEU A 95 6.82 -5.71 -14.70
C LEU A 95 6.47 -6.40 -13.37
N ASP A 96 6.01 -7.66 -13.40
CA ASP A 96 5.63 -8.42 -12.22
C ASP A 96 6.81 -8.61 -11.26
N MET A 97 8.04 -8.78 -11.77
CA MET A 97 9.26 -8.81 -10.95
C MET A 97 9.52 -7.51 -10.18
N ARG A 98 8.99 -6.37 -10.64
CA ARG A 98 9.12 -5.07 -9.99
C ARG A 98 8.01 -4.81 -8.97
N LEU A 99 7.10 -5.78 -8.78
CA LEU A 99 5.96 -5.71 -7.86
C LEU A 99 6.08 -6.73 -6.74
N GLY A 100 5.90 -6.27 -5.50
CA GLY A 100 5.83 -7.13 -4.31
C GLY A 100 4.40 -7.18 -3.78
N VAL A 101 3.94 -8.33 -3.26
CA VAL A 101 2.61 -8.45 -2.68
C VAL A 101 2.63 -9.21 -1.36
N LEU A 102 2.07 -8.58 -0.32
CA LEU A 102 1.71 -9.20 0.95
C LEU A 102 0.19 -9.27 1.07
N PHE A 103 -0.35 -10.49 1.07
CA PHE A 103 -1.77 -10.71 1.32
C PHE A 103 -2.09 -10.75 2.82
N GLN A 104 -3.34 -10.49 3.19
CA GLN A 104 -3.81 -10.43 4.58
C GLN A 104 -3.39 -11.63 5.45
N GLN A 105 -3.39 -12.85 4.92
CA GLN A 105 -2.97 -14.04 5.70
C GLN A 105 -1.50 -14.44 5.45
N GLY A 106 -0.70 -13.56 4.86
CA GLY A 106 0.66 -13.83 4.38
C GLY A 106 0.71 -14.70 3.11
N ALA A 107 -0.17 -15.69 3.01
CA ALA A 107 -0.28 -16.64 1.90
C ALA A 107 1.06 -17.35 1.59
N LEU A 108 1.81 -17.74 2.63
CA LEU A 108 2.99 -18.59 2.49
C LEU A 108 2.56 -20.01 2.09
N PHE A 109 3.37 -20.67 1.26
CA PHE A 109 3.21 -22.09 0.95
C PHE A 109 3.53 -22.91 2.20
N SER A 110 2.54 -23.62 2.72
CA SER A 110 2.64 -24.36 3.98
C SER A 110 3.61 -25.54 3.91
N SER A 111 3.87 -26.06 2.72
CA SER A 111 4.80 -27.17 2.47
C SER A 111 6.24 -26.74 2.31
N LEU A 112 6.52 -25.43 2.34
CA LEU A 112 7.85 -24.86 2.17
C LEU A 112 8.27 -24.17 3.46
N THR A 113 9.56 -24.22 3.77
CA THR A 113 10.17 -23.40 4.83
C THR A 113 10.08 -21.90 4.49
N VAL A 114 10.36 -21.02 5.45
CA VAL A 114 10.41 -19.57 5.21
C VAL A 114 11.42 -19.24 4.11
N LYS A 115 12.62 -19.83 4.17
CA LYS A 115 13.67 -19.63 3.17
C LYS A 115 13.18 -20.03 1.77
N GLU A 116 12.60 -21.21 1.65
CA GLU A 116 12.08 -21.70 0.37
C GLU A 116 10.93 -20.83 -0.15
N ASN A 117 10.04 -20.35 0.73
CA ASN A 117 8.99 -19.40 0.37
C ASN A 117 9.55 -18.12 -0.26
N ILE A 118 10.64 -17.57 0.31
CA ILE A 118 11.31 -16.38 -0.21
C ILE A 118 12.01 -16.67 -1.53
N GLN A 119 12.51 -17.90 -1.72
CA GLN A 119 13.16 -18.34 -2.95
C GLN A 119 12.19 -18.61 -4.10
N VAL A 120 10.89 -18.84 -3.85
CA VAL A 120 9.90 -19.11 -4.91
C VAL A 120 9.99 -18.10 -6.08
N PRO A 121 9.88 -16.78 -5.85
CA PRO A 121 9.99 -15.81 -6.95
C PRO A 121 11.38 -15.78 -7.59
N MET A 122 12.45 -16.05 -6.84
CA MET A 122 13.81 -16.13 -7.40
C MET A 122 13.95 -17.30 -8.37
N ARG A 123 13.40 -18.47 -8.02
CA ARG A 123 13.42 -19.68 -8.86
C ARG A 123 12.56 -19.54 -10.11
N GLU A 124 11.49 -18.76 -10.02
CA GLU A 124 10.57 -18.53 -11.15
C GLU A 124 11.16 -17.57 -12.18
N TYR A 125 11.78 -16.48 -11.73
CA TYR A 125 12.14 -15.37 -12.61
C TYR A 125 13.65 -15.19 -12.85
N LEU A 126 14.51 -15.81 -12.05
CA LEU A 126 15.97 -15.62 -12.12
C LEU A 126 16.69 -16.95 -12.35
N ASP A 127 17.80 -16.88 -13.10
CA ASP A 127 18.74 -17.99 -13.26
C ASP A 127 19.92 -17.81 -12.28
N LEU A 128 19.73 -18.22 -11.02
CA LEU A 128 20.72 -18.07 -9.95
C LEU A 128 21.16 -19.43 -9.38
N PRO A 129 22.44 -19.58 -8.99
CA PRO A 129 22.88 -20.73 -8.22
C PRO A 129 22.14 -20.84 -6.89
N HIS A 130 21.87 -22.07 -6.44
CA HIS A 130 21.15 -22.31 -5.18
C HIS A 130 21.81 -21.64 -3.96
N SER A 131 23.13 -21.66 -3.87
CA SER A 131 23.87 -21.03 -2.78
C SER A 131 23.61 -19.52 -2.69
N LEU A 132 23.52 -18.85 -3.84
CA LEU A 132 23.23 -17.42 -3.89
C LEU A 132 21.77 -17.14 -3.50
N MET A 133 20.83 -18.00 -3.92
CA MET A 133 19.44 -17.90 -3.46
C MET A 133 19.31 -18.10 -1.94
N ASP A 134 20.10 -18.96 -1.33
CA ASP A 134 20.14 -19.13 0.13
C ASP A 134 20.64 -17.86 0.82
N GLU A 135 21.74 -17.28 0.33
CA GLU A 135 22.30 -16.03 0.86
C GLU A 135 21.32 -14.86 0.76
N LEU A 136 20.67 -14.70 -0.41
CA LEU A 136 19.66 -13.66 -0.63
C LEU A 136 18.44 -13.88 0.28
N ALA A 137 17.95 -15.11 0.39
CA ALA A 137 16.83 -15.39 1.28
C ALA A 137 17.15 -15.05 2.75
N HIS A 138 18.35 -15.42 3.24
CA HIS A 138 18.78 -15.04 4.58
C HIS A 138 18.93 -13.52 4.76
N LEU A 139 19.35 -12.79 3.72
CA LEU A 139 19.37 -11.33 3.74
C LEU A 139 17.95 -10.77 3.92
N LYS A 140 16.98 -11.23 3.12
CA LYS A 140 15.58 -10.77 3.22
C LYS A 140 14.94 -11.09 4.57
N ILE A 141 15.25 -12.25 5.17
CA ILE A 141 14.82 -12.62 6.52
C ILE A 141 15.34 -11.61 7.56
N ARG A 142 16.62 -11.25 7.49
CA ARG A 142 17.20 -10.25 8.40
C ARG A 142 16.60 -8.86 8.19
N MET A 143 16.35 -8.48 6.93
CA MET A 143 15.76 -7.17 6.61
C MET A 143 14.39 -6.96 7.24
N VAL A 144 13.58 -8.02 7.39
CA VAL A 144 12.27 -7.95 8.06
C VAL A 144 12.36 -8.16 9.58
N GLY A 145 13.57 -8.21 10.14
CA GLY A 145 13.82 -8.38 11.57
C GLY A 145 13.52 -9.78 12.11
N LEU A 146 13.50 -10.80 11.25
CA LEU A 146 13.41 -12.19 11.70
C LEU A 146 14.80 -12.74 12.06
N ALA A 147 14.83 -13.58 13.10
CA ALA A 147 16.04 -14.30 13.48
C ALA A 147 16.43 -15.32 12.39
N ALA A 148 17.73 -15.61 12.28
CA ALA A 148 18.27 -16.46 11.22
C ALA A 148 17.70 -17.90 11.26
N ASP A 149 17.38 -18.41 12.45
CA ASP A 149 16.76 -19.72 12.65
C ASP A 149 15.32 -19.81 12.11
N ALA A 150 14.67 -18.68 11.82
CA ALA A 150 13.36 -18.67 11.17
C ALA A 150 13.42 -19.20 9.74
N ALA A 151 14.59 -19.20 9.10
CA ALA A 151 14.78 -19.64 7.72
C ALA A 151 14.30 -21.06 7.47
N ASP A 152 14.61 -21.98 8.39
CA ASP A 152 14.32 -23.40 8.23
C ASP A 152 13.00 -23.82 8.90
N LYS A 153 12.24 -22.87 9.47
CA LYS A 153 10.91 -23.11 10.04
C LYS A 153 9.85 -23.16 8.94
N TYR A 154 8.83 -23.97 9.16
CA TYR A 154 7.60 -23.97 8.37
C TYR A 154 6.61 -22.92 8.88
N PRO A 155 5.69 -22.42 8.02
CA PRO A 155 4.69 -21.43 8.43
C PRO A 155 3.86 -21.83 9.67
N SER A 156 3.64 -23.13 9.89
CA SER A 156 2.93 -23.64 11.07
C SER A 156 3.68 -23.47 12.39
N GLU A 157 4.98 -23.19 12.34
CA GLU A 157 5.86 -23.02 13.51
C GLU A 157 6.07 -21.53 13.86
N LEU A 158 5.46 -20.62 13.10
CA LEU A 158 5.62 -19.18 13.23
C LEU A 158 4.44 -18.56 14.00
N SER A 159 4.71 -17.50 14.76
CA SER A 159 3.65 -16.63 15.27
C SER A 159 3.00 -15.82 14.14
N GLY A 160 1.84 -15.22 14.39
CA GLY A 160 1.15 -14.37 13.40
C GLY A 160 2.04 -13.24 12.87
N GLY A 161 2.76 -12.54 13.76
CA GLY A 161 3.72 -11.50 13.37
C GLY A 161 4.90 -12.03 12.56
N MET A 162 5.41 -13.21 12.91
CA MET A 162 6.46 -13.86 12.13
C MET A 162 5.99 -14.25 10.73
N ILE A 163 4.74 -14.73 10.58
CA ILE A 163 4.15 -15.02 9.27
C ILE A 163 4.07 -13.75 8.41
N LYS A 164 3.62 -12.63 8.99
CA LYS A 164 3.55 -11.34 8.27
C LYS A 164 4.93 -10.87 7.81
N ARG A 165 5.93 -10.93 8.68
CA ARG A 165 7.33 -10.57 8.35
C ARG A 165 7.92 -11.50 7.29
N ALA A 166 7.71 -12.81 7.40
CA ALA A 166 8.16 -13.78 6.39
C ALA A 166 7.47 -13.55 5.03
N ALA A 167 6.18 -13.22 5.01
CA ALA A 167 5.45 -12.85 3.80
C ALA A 167 5.98 -11.55 3.18
N LEU A 168 6.33 -10.56 4.01
CA LEU A 168 6.99 -9.34 3.55
C LEU A 168 8.37 -9.63 2.94
N ALA A 169 9.17 -10.50 3.57
CA ALA A 169 10.47 -10.90 3.05
C ALA A 169 10.35 -11.56 1.66
N ARG A 170 9.31 -12.39 1.46
CA ARG A 170 8.98 -12.95 0.15
C ARG A 170 8.54 -11.87 -0.84
N ALA A 171 7.71 -10.92 -0.43
CA ALA A 171 7.28 -9.81 -1.27
C ALA A 171 8.48 -8.95 -1.75
N LEU A 172 9.52 -8.85 -0.93
CA LEU A 172 10.76 -8.12 -1.22
C LEU A 172 11.84 -8.95 -1.93
N ALA A 173 11.56 -10.23 -2.25
CA ALA A 173 12.56 -11.18 -2.71
C ALA A 173 13.30 -10.71 -3.98
N LEU A 174 12.60 -10.06 -4.90
CA LEU A 174 13.14 -9.58 -6.18
C LEU A 174 13.46 -8.09 -6.19
N ASP A 175 13.50 -7.44 -5.03
CA ASP A 175 13.75 -5.98 -4.90
C ASP A 175 12.74 -5.14 -5.71
N PRO A 176 11.42 -5.26 -5.41
CA PRO A 176 10.39 -4.55 -6.14
C PRO A 176 10.47 -3.04 -5.95
N GLU A 177 9.91 -2.27 -6.89
CA GLU A 177 9.77 -0.81 -6.75
C GLU A 177 8.45 -0.42 -6.08
N LEU A 178 7.40 -1.24 -6.25
CA LEU A 178 6.08 -1.04 -5.67
C LEU A 178 5.65 -2.28 -4.89
N VAL A 179 5.27 -2.09 -3.63
CA VAL A 179 4.79 -3.17 -2.76
C VAL A 179 3.34 -2.92 -2.36
N PHE A 180 2.50 -3.94 -2.52
CA PHE A 180 1.11 -3.96 -2.09
C PHE A 180 0.98 -4.70 -0.76
N LEU A 181 0.39 -4.06 0.24
CA LEU A 181 0.16 -4.60 1.57
C LEU A 181 -1.35 -4.64 1.86
N ASP A 182 -1.92 -5.84 1.97
CA ASP A 182 -3.35 -6.03 2.30
C ASP A 182 -3.50 -6.31 3.80
N GLU A 183 -3.90 -5.30 4.56
CA GLU A 183 -4.01 -5.30 6.03
C GLU A 183 -2.78 -5.91 6.73
N PRO A 184 -1.58 -5.30 6.59
CA PRO A 184 -0.34 -5.89 7.09
C PRO A 184 -0.35 -6.10 8.61
N THR A 185 -0.92 -5.18 9.37
CA THR A 185 -0.97 -5.20 10.84
C THR A 185 -2.15 -5.99 11.43
N SER A 186 -3.05 -6.53 10.59
CA SER A 186 -4.25 -7.22 11.08
C SER A 186 -3.90 -8.44 11.93
N GLY A 187 -4.51 -8.53 13.12
CA GLY A 187 -4.33 -9.67 14.02
C GLY A 187 -3.02 -9.66 14.81
N LEU A 188 -2.23 -8.58 14.69
CA LEU A 188 -1.12 -8.32 15.59
C LEU A 188 -1.62 -7.60 16.85
N ASP A 189 -0.90 -7.78 17.95
CA ASP A 189 -1.06 -6.92 19.11
C ASP A 189 -0.55 -5.49 18.81
N PRO A 190 -0.92 -4.47 19.59
CA PRO A 190 -0.55 -3.09 19.32
C PRO A 190 0.97 -2.84 19.24
N ILE A 191 1.78 -3.58 20.00
CA ILE A 191 3.25 -3.42 19.97
C ILE A 191 3.76 -4.01 18.65
N GLY A 192 3.34 -5.23 18.31
CA GLY A 192 3.71 -5.87 17.06
C GLY A 192 3.26 -5.12 15.81
N ALA A 193 2.10 -4.45 15.86
CA ALA A 193 1.62 -3.58 14.79
C ALA A 193 2.52 -2.34 14.61
N ALA A 194 2.85 -1.64 15.70
CA ALA A 194 3.74 -0.48 15.66
C ALA A 194 5.15 -0.84 15.14
N GLU A 195 5.73 -1.94 15.61
CA GLU A 195 7.03 -2.43 15.10
C GLU A 195 6.97 -2.78 13.60
N PHE A 196 5.83 -3.29 13.12
CA PHE A 196 5.64 -3.61 11.71
C PHE A 196 5.52 -2.33 10.87
N ASP A 197 4.79 -1.33 11.36
CA ASP A 197 4.68 -0.03 10.70
C ASP A 197 6.06 0.65 10.60
N GLU A 198 6.82 0.69 11.70
CA GLU A 198 8.20 1.20 11.71
C GLU A 198 9.09 0.45 10.71
N LEU A 199 8.94 -0.88 10.61
CA LEU A 199 9.64 -1.67 9.61
C LEU A 199 9.30 -1.21 8.18
N ILE A 200 8.03 -0.98 7.86
CA ILE A 200 7.62 -0.49 6.53
C ILE A 200 8.19 0.90 6.25
N ALA A 201 8.13 1.82 7.21
CA ALA A 201 8.69 3.16 7.07
C ALA A 201 10.21 3.10 6.80
N ASN A 202 10.94 2.33 7.61
CA ASN A 202 12.39 2.14 7.44
C ASN A 202 12.76 1.52 6.09
N LEU A 203 11.98 0.55 5.61
CA LEU A 203 12.18 -0.06 4.30
C LEU A 203 11.94 0.94 3.16
N ARG A 204 10.89 1.76 3.27
CA ARG A 204 10.61 2.84 2.32
C ARG A 204 11.75 3.85 2.27
N ASP A 205 12.25 4.32 3.41
CA ASP A 205 13.33 5.31 3.44
C ASP A 205 14.68 4.75 3.01
N SER A 206 14.99 3.50 3.37
CA SER A 206 16.29 2.88 3.08
C SER A 206 16.40 2.37 1.63
N LEU A 207 15.29 1.94 1.03
CA LEU A 207 15.26 1.31 -0.30
C LEU A 207 14.55 2.15 -1.37
N GLY A 208 13.95 3.28 -0.99
CA GLY A 208 13.13 4.08 -1.89
C GLY A 208 11.86 3.36 -2.36
N LEU A 209 11.34 2.43 -1.54
CA LEU A 209 10.15 1.64 -1.88
C LEU A 209 8.91 2.52 -1.96
N THR A 210 8.06 2.24 -2.95
CA THR A 210 6.70 2.79 -3.00
C THR A 210 5.75 1.76 -2.40
N VAL A 211 4.83 2.19 -1.53
CA VAL A 211 3.93 1.27 -0.82
C VAL A 211 2.48 1.65 -1.06
N TYR A 212 1.69 0.70 -1.57
CA TYR A 212 0.23 0.73 -1.51
C TYR A 212 -0.18 -0.11 -0.30
N MET A 213 -0.70 0.52 0.75
CA MET A 213 -1.20 -0.19 1.93
C MET A 213 -2.73 -0.09 2.06
N VAL A 214 -3.43 -1.21 1.96
CA VAL A 214 -4.84 -1.31 2.40
C VAL A 214 -4.84 -1.55 3.90
N THR A 215 -5.46 -0.66 4.67
CA THR A 215 -5.60 -0.87 6.12
C THR A 215 -6.93 -0.30 6.64
N HIS A 216 -7.32 -0.77 7.81
CA HIS A 216 -8.40 -0.17 8.61
C HIS A 216 -7.89 0.33 9.97
N ASP A 217 -6.61 0.12 10.25
CA ASP A 217 -5.96 0.57 11.47
C ASP A 217 -5.67 2.07 11.38
N LEU A 218 -6.19 2.83 12.33
CA LEU A 218 -5.97 4.27 12.37
C LEU A 218 -4.53 4.57 12.76
N ASP A 219 -3.93 3.81 13.68
CA ASP A 219 -2.58 4.09 14.17
C ASP A 219 -1.58 4.04 13.01
N SER A 220 -1.64 3.01 12.15
CA SER A 220 -0.82 2.91 10.94
C SER A 220 -1.04 4.05 9.94
N LEU A 221 -2.26 4.56 9.83
CA LEU A 221 -2.56 5.69 8.92
C LEU A 221 -1.95 6.99 9.41
N PHE A 222 -1.94 7.22 10.72
CA PHE A 222 -1.34 8.42 11.32
C PHE A 222 0.18 8.32 11.43
N SER A 223 0.73 7.12 11.59
CA SER A 223 2.15 6.92 11.89
C SER A 223 3.04 6.85 10.66
N VAL A 224 2.61 6.15 9.60
CA VAL A 224 3.51 5.81 8.47
C VAL A 224 3.01 6.21 7.09
N CYS A 225 1.73 6.58 6.92
CA CYS A 225 1.22 6.96 5.61
C CYS A 225 1.56 8.42 5.28
N ASP A 226 2.16 8.66 4.13
CA ASP A 226 2.39 10.00 3.60
C ASP A 226 1.10 10.62 3.08
N ARG A 227 0.28 9.77 2.44
CA ARG A 227 -1.01 10.13 1.85
C ARG A 227 -2.02 9.04 2.13
N ILE A 228 -3.28 9.44 2.17
CA ILE A 228 -4.42 8.57 2.39
C ILE A 228 -5.43 8.80 1.29
N ALA A 229 -5.93 7.72 0.69
CA ALA A 229 -7.04 7.73 -0.26
C ALA A 229 -8.24 7.02 0.36
N VAL A 230 -9.38 7.70 0.39
CA VAL A 230 -10.62 7.18 0.97
C VAL A 230 -11.54 6.69 -0.13
N LEU A 231 -11.81 5.39 -0.13
CA LEU A 231 -12.80 4.74 -0.98
C LEU A 231 -14.20 4.79 -0.35
N GLY A 232 -15.11 5.45 -1.04
CA GLY A 232 -16.52 5.44 -0.69
C GLY A 232 -17.39 5.82 -1.89
N LYS A 233 -18.68 5.45 -1.84
CA LYS A 233 -19.61 5.67 -2.96
C LYS A 233 -19.03 5.14 -4.30
N LYS A 234 -18.26 4.03 -4.25
CA LYS A 234 -17.61 3.32 -5.37
C LYS A 234 -16.44 4.05 -6.07
N ARG A 235 -15.97 5.17 -5.51
CA ARG A 235 -14.88 5.99 -6.06
C ARG A 235 -13.95 6.47 -4.95
N VAL A 236 -12.78 6.97 -5.31
CA VAL A 236 -11.95 7.73 -4.36
C VAL A 236 -12.68 9.06 -4.11
N MET A 237 -13.06 9.28 -2.85
CA MET A 237 -13.81 10.47 -2.43
C MET A 237 -12.88 11.63 -2.11
N VAL A 238 -11.78 11.34 -1.45
CA VAL A 238 -10.74 12.27 -1.06
C VAL A 238 -9.41 11.55 -1.03
N GLU A 239 -8.35 12.25 -1.40
CA GLU A 239 -6.98 11.78 -1.40
C GLU A 239 -6.06 12.94 -1.01
N GLY A 240 -5.14 12.72 -0.09
CA GLY A 240 -4.32 13.80 0.46
C GLY A 240 -3.63 13.40 1.76
N THR A 241 -3.14 14.38 2.50
CA THR A 241 -2.56 14.16 3.83
C THR A 241 -3.66 13.84 4.85
N ILE A 242 -3.24 13.49 6.07
CA ILE A 242 -4.18 13.32 7.18
C ILE A 242 -4.97 14.61 7.50
N ASP A 243 -4.35 15.78 7.31
CA ASP A 243 -5.02 17.07 7.51
C ASP A 243 -6.13 17.29 6.48
N ASP A 244 -5.89 16.88 5.22
CA ASP A 244 -6.91 16.90 4.18
C ASP A 244 -8.10 15.99 4.54
N MET A 245 -7.82 14.80 5.11
CA MET A 245 -8.87 13.89 5.59
C MET A 245 -9.69 14.52 6.73
N LEU A 246 -9.03 15.21 7.66
CA LEU A 246 -9.67 15.87 8.79
C LEU A 246 -10.49 17.10 8.35
N ALA A 247 -10.10 17.79 7.28
CA ALA A 247 -10.81 18.95 6.74
C ALA A 247 -11.98 18.58 5.81
N TYR A 248 -11.98 17.37 5.24
CA TYR A 248 -12.96 16.95 4.24
C TYR A 248 -14.38 16.79 4.82
N ASP A 249 -15.35 17.50 4.25
CA ASP A 249 -16.74 17.52 4.71
C ASP A 249 -17.55 16.32 4.16
N ASP A 250 -17.32 15.15 4.73
CA ASP A 250 -18.20 13.99 4.56
C ASP A 250 -18.44 13.28 5.91
N PRO A 251 -19.71 12.95 6.26
CA PRO A 251 -20.03 12.37 7.56
C PRO A 251 -19.27 11.08 7.88
N TRP A 252 -19.01 10.23 6.88
CA TRP A 252 -18.30 8.98 7.10
C TRP A 252 -16.81 9.23 7.35
N VAL A 253 -16.18 10.10 6.55
CA VAL A 253 -14.77 10.47 6.70
C VAL A 253 -14.53 11.12 8.06
N GLN A 254 -15.37 12.09 8.43
CA GLN A 254 -15.33 12.75 9.73
C GLN A 254 -15.52 11.76 10.89
N ALA A 255 -16.48 10.84 10.79
CA ALA A 255 -16.69 9.81 11.81
C ALA A 255 -15.51 8.84 11.94
N TYR A 256 -14.85 8.51 10.82
CA TYR A 256 -13.69 7.62 10.79
C TYR A 256 -12.46 8.28 11.43
N PHE A 257 -12.10 9.50 11.03
CA PHE A 257 -10.89 10.20 11.50
C PHE A 257 -11.07 11.06 12.75
N ARG A 258 -12.31 11.39 13.18
CA ARG A 258 -12.59 12.11 14.45
C ARG A 258 -13.37 11.27 15.47
N GLY A 259 -13.60 10.00 15.15
CA GLY A 259 -14.25 9.05 16.04
C GLY A 259 -13.55 8.93 17.39
N LYS A 260 -14.21 8.34 18.39
CA LYS A 260 -13.62 8.13 19.73
C LYS A 260 -12.27 7.42 19.69
N ARG A 261 -12.08 6.51 18.72
CA ARG A 261 -10.82 5.78 18.50
C ARG A 261 -9.73 6.62 17.85
N ALA A 262 -10.07 7.59 17.01
CA ALA A 262 -9.09 8.49 16.40
C ALA A 262 -8.62 9.58 17.38
N ARG A 263 -9.52 10.04 18.26
CA ARG A 263 -9.23 11.05 19.29
C ARG A 263 -8.27 10.60 20.39
N SER A 264 -8.01 9.30 20.54
CA SER A 264 -6.96 8.80 21.44
C SER A 264 -5.58 8.83 20.80
N ILE A 265 -5.49 9.03 19.47
CA ILE A 265 -4.26 8.98 18.68
C ILE A 265 -3.73 10.40 18.44
N VAL A 266 -4.62 11.34 18.13
CA VAL A 266 -4.28 12.75 17.99
C VAL A 266 -4.23 13.40 19.39
N PRO A 267 -3.07 13.90 19.86
CA PRO A 267 -3.01 14.64 21.11
C PRO A 267 -3.96 15.84 21.03
N GLN A 268 -4.83 16.00 22.02
CA GLN A 268 -5.58 17.25 22.15
C GLN A 268 -4.57 18.38 22.32
N ASP A 269 -4.54 19.30 21.37
CA ASP A 269 -3.91 20.59 21.57
C ASP A 269 -4.65 21.28 22.71
N ASN A 270 -4.10 21.15 23.93
CA ASN A 270 -4.59 21.81 25.13
C ASN A 270 -4.23 23.30 25.05
N GLY A 271 -4.79 24.00 24.07
CA GLY A 271 -4.79 25.44 23.96
C GLY A 271 -6.06 26.02 24.57
N ALA A 272 -5.89 26.89 25.59
CA ALA A 272 -6.87 27.73 26.30
C ALA A 272 -7.57 27.10 27.53
N ARG A 273 -7.53 27.64 28.76
CA ARG A 273 -7.03 28.91 29.35
C ARG A 273 -6.87 28.66 30.87
N HIS A 274 -5.65 28.82 31.41
CA HIS A 274 -5.51 29.23 32.81
C HIS A 274 -5.44 30.75 32.81
N ASP A 275 -6.61 31.38 32.97
CA ASP A 275 -6.70 32.80 33.26
C ASP A 275 -6.39 32.99 34.75
N ASN A 276 -5.10 33.20 35.06
CA ASN A 276 -4.67 33.70 36.35
C ASN A 276 -5.05 35.18 36.47
N GLY A 277 -6.31 35.44 36.83
CA GLY A 277 -6.75 36.75 37.28
C GLY A 277 -6.40 36.97 38.75
N SER A 278 -5.12 37.27 39.03
CA SER A 278 -4.69 37.88 40.30
C SER A 278 -4.52 39.40 40.14
N GLY A 279 -5.25 40.14 40.97
CA GLY A 279 -5.19 41.60 41.10
C GLY A 279 -6.60 42.12 41.39
N GLY A 280 -6.95 42.68 42.54
CA GLY A 280 -6.14 43.33 43.56
C GLY A 280 -6.89 44.61 43.93
N LYS A 281 -7.33 44.67 45.19
CA LYS A 281 -8.12 45.73 45.87
C LYS A 281 -9.63 45.66 45.73
#